data_AF-A0A2E3TSD0-F1
#
_entry.id   AF-A0A2E3TSD0-F1
#
_cell.length_a   1.000
_cell.length_b   1.000
_cell.length_c   1.000
_cell.angle_alpha   90.00
_cell.angle_beta   90.00
_cell.angle_gamma   90.00
#
_symmetry.space_group_name_H-M   'P 1'
#
loop_
_entity.id
_entity.type
_entity.pdbx_description
1 polymer ?
#
loop_
_entity_poly.entity_id
_entity_poly.type
_entity_poly.pdbx_seq_one_letter_code
_entity_poly.pdbx_strand_id
1 'polypeptide(L)'
;LIEALACDSHRIVAPIGSSTIAASAHAWGTPVWLVAGVGRRLPSAFIDHMVQRHEAIIDPGGEYRVDAWEMDVEIVPATMVTDVIGPHGRAPMGPPAIRPECPMAYELLRQSAM
;
A
#
# COMPACT_ATOMS: atom_id res chain seq x y z
N LEU A 1 -7.37 -12.23 -3.18
CA LEU A 1 -7.49 -10.76 -3.12
C LEU A 1 -6.65 -10.26 -1.97
N ILE A 2 -6.21 -9.02 -2.03
CA ILE A 2 -5.59 -8.29 -0.91
C ILE A 2 -6.32 -6.95 -0.72
N GLU A 3 -6.31 -6.42 0.50
CA GLU A 3 -6.98 -5.15 0.80
C GLU A 3 -5.96 -4.02 0.99
N ALA A 4 -6.17 -2.89 0.32
CA ALA A 4 -5.38 -1.67 0.54
C ALA A 4 -5.88 -0.93 1.77
N LEU A 5 -5.02 -0.69 2.76
CA LEU A 5 -5.22 0.35 3.77
C LEU A 5 -4.92 1.74 3.20
N ALA A 6 -3.94 1.81 2.29
CA ALA A 6 -3.65 2.96 1.45
C ALA A 6 -2.85 2.49 0.21
N CYS A 7 -2.95 3.17 -0.93
CA CYS A 7 -2.16 2.83 -2.11
C CYS A 7 -1.95 4.01 -3.06
N ASP A 8 -0.88 3.90 -3.85
CA ASP A 8 -0.65 4.66 -5.08
C ASP A 8 -0.39 3.71 -6.28
N SER A 9 0.08 4.24 -7.41
CA SER A 9 0.39 3.44 -8.61
C SER A 9 1.60 2.50 -8.45
N HIS A 10 2.34 2.58 -7.35
CA HIS A 10 3.60 1.86 -7.16
C HIS A 10 3.58 0.96 -5.93
N ARG A 11 2.90 1.36 -4.86
CA ARG A 11 2.98 0.74 -3.53
C ARG A 11 1.61 0.68 -2.88
N ILE A 12 1.42 -0.39 -2.13
CA ILE A 12 0.20 -0.68 -1.39
C ILE A 12 0.61 -0.90 0.06
N VAL A 13 0.04 -0.13 0.97
CA VAL A 13 0.07 -0.41 2.40
C VAL A 13 -1.06 -1.40 2.67
N ALA A 14 -0.71 -2.61 3.08
CA ALA A 14 -1.66 -3.71 3.29
C ALA A 14 -1.40 -4.38 4.65
N PRO A 15 -2.38 -5.11 5.22
CA PRO A 15 -2.13 -5.93 6.39
C PRO A 15 -1.02 -6.95 6.15
N ILE A 16 -0.22 -7.24 7.18
CA ILE A 16 0.88 -8.21 7.11
C ILE A 16 0.42 -9.57 6.58
N GLY A 17 1.21 -10.19 5.71
CA GLY A 17 0.92 -11.45 5.02
C GLY A 17 0.24 -11.30 3.65
N SER A 18 -0.22 -10.11 3.29
CA SER A 18 -0.73 -9.77 1.95
C SER A 18 0.29 -10.04 0.84
N SER A 19 1.57 -9.74 1.05
CA SER A 19 2.66 -10.00 0.10
C SER A 19 2.82 -11.50 -0.15
N THR A 20 2.70 -12.32 0.89
CA THR A 20 2.82 -13.78 0.81
C THR A 20 1.67 -14.37 0.00
N ILE A 21 0.44 -13.90 0.23
CA ILE A 21 -0.74 -14.31 -0.53
C ILE A 21 -0.62 -13.86 -2.00
N ALA A 22 -0.22 -12.60 -2.23
CA ALA A 22 -0.08 -12.05 -3.58
C ALA A 22 1.02 -12.75 -4.39
N ALA A 23 2.19 -12.98 -3.79
CA ALA A 23 3.30 -13.70 -4.40
C ALA A 23 2.91 -15.16 -4.72
N SER A 24 2.21 -15.82 -3.80
CA SER A 24 1.72 -17.18 -4.02
C SER A 24 0.72 -17.21 -5.18
N ALA A 25 -0.27 -16.32 -5.21
CA ALA A 25 -1.22 -16.24 -6.32
C ALA A 25 -0.51 -15.98 -7.67
N HIS A 26 0.47 -15.07 -7.68
CA HIS A 26 1.27 -14.78 -8.86
C HIS A 26 2.03 -16.02 -9.36
N ALA A 27 2.67 -16.78 -8.46
CA ALA A 27 3.40 -17.99 -8.80
C ALA A 27 2.52 -19.08 -9.44
N TRP A 28 1.22 -19.09 -9.14
CA TRP A 28 0.24 -20.03 -9.70
C TRP A 28 -0.56 -19.44 -10.88
N GLY A 29 -0.16 -18.27 -11.40
CA GLY A 29 -0.88 -17.61 -12.49
C GLY A 29 -2.31 -17.18 -12.12
N THR A 30 -2.60 -17.04 -10.83
CA THR A 30 -3.91 -16.63 -10.33
C THR A 30 -3.97 -15.10 -10.25
N PRO A 31 -5.01 -14.45 -10.82
CA PRO A 31 -5.17 -13.00 -10.74
C PRO A 31 -5.21 -12.50 -9.28
N VAL A 32 -4.51 -11.40 -9.02
CA VAL A 32 -4.46 -10.76 -7.70
C VAL A 32 -5.29 -9.49 -7.75
N TRP A 33 -6.44 -9.52 -7.08
CA TRP A 33 -7.32 -8.37 -6.98
C TRP A 33 -6.99 -7.54 -5.74
N LEU A 34 -6.80 -6.23 -5.95
CA LEU A 34 -6.67 -5.24 -4.89
C LEU A 34 -8.03 -4.63 -4.59
N VAL A 35 -8.53 -4.83 -3.38
CA VAL A 35 -9.71 -4.11 -2.89
C VAL A 35 -9.25 -2.75 -2.39
N ALA A 36 -9.69 -1.69 -3.06
CA ALA A 36 -9.40 -0.31 -2.70
C ALA A 36 -10.71 0.47 -2.57
N GLY A 37 -11.22 0.55 -1.34
CA GLY A 37 -12.39 1.37 -1.01
C GLY A 37 -12.17 2.86 -1.29
N VAL A 38 -13.24 3.64 -1.12
CA VAL A 38 -13.17 5.11 -1.23
C VAL A 38 -12.18 5.66 -0.20
N GLY A 39 -11.30 6.56 -0.62
CA GLY A 39 -10.29 7.21 0.22
C GLY A 39 -9.04 6.37 0.44
N ARG A 40 -8.89 5.23 -0.24
CA ARG A 40 -7.70 4.37 -0.12
C ARG A 40 -6.65 4.69 -1.18
N ARG A 41 -7.03 5.31 -2.31
CA ARG A 41 -6.08 5.72 -3.36
C ARG A 41 -5.63 7.14 -3.11
N LEU A 42 -4.38 7.30 -2.67
CA LEU A 42 -3.85 8.56 -2.18
C LEU A 42 -2.82 9.17 -3.14
N PRO A 43 -2.59 10.49 -3.08
CA PRO A 43 -1.38 11.09 -3.64
C PRO A 43 -0.11 10.37 -3.16
N SER A 44 0.84 10.10 -4.07
CA SER A 44 2.06 9.34 -3.77
C SER A 44 2.88 9.89 -2.60
N ALA A 45 2.87 11.21 -2.38
CA ALA A 45 3.58 11.82 -1.25
C ALA A 45 3.08 11.33 0.13
N PHE A 46 1.81 10.96 0.26
CA PHE A 46 1.32 10.32 1.49
C PHE A 46 1.89 8.91 1.65
N ILE A 47 1.93 8.15 0.56
CA ILE A 47 2.48 6.79 0.56
C ILE A 47 3.99 6.82 0.82
N ASP A 48 4.72 7.76 0.22
CA ASP A 48 6.14 8.00 0.50
C ASP A 48 6.39 8.20 2.00
N HIS A 49 5.58 9.04 2.64
CA HIS A 49 5.72 9.31 4.07
C HIS A 49 5.38 8.10 4.95
N MET A 50 4.35 7.33 4.58
CA MET A 50 4.00 6.08 5.27
C MET A 50 5.12 5.05 5.17
N VAL A 51 5.74 4.90 4.00
CA VAL A 51 6.87 3.99 3.76
C VAL A 51 8.09 4.41 4.57
N GLN A 52 8.45 5.71 4.54
CA GLN A 52 9.55 6.25 5.35
C GLN A 52 9.31 6.02 6.84
N ARG A 53 8.07 6.21 7.31
CA ARG A 53 7.71 5.98 8.72
C ARG A 53 7.79 4.50 9.09
N HIS A 54 7.33 3.61 8.22
CA HIS A 54 7.42 2.17 8.39
C HIS A 54 8.88 1.69 8.47
N GLU A 55 9.73 2.12 7.55
CA GLU A 55 11.17 1.83 7.54
C GLU A 55 11.85 2.34 8.83
N ALA A 56 11.53 3.56 9.27
CA ALA A 56 12.09 4.13 10.49
C ALA A 56 11.62 3.41 11.78
N ILE A 57 10.48 2.70 11.76
CA ILE A 57 10.01 1.90 12.89
C ILE A 57 10.74 0.55 12.95
N ILE A 58 10.89 -0.11 11.80
CA ILE A 58 11.57 -1.41 11.69
C ILE A 58 13.05 -1.25 12.02
N ASP A 59 13.65 -0.18 11.50
CA ASP A 59 15.08 0.05 11.58
C ASP A 59 15.45 1.48 12.03
N PRO A 60 15.18 1.86 13.29
CA PRO A 60 15.59 3.13 13.85
C PRO A 60 17.09 3.11 14.15
N GLY A 61 17.92 3.25 13.12
CA GLY A 61 19.37 3.42 13.24
C GLY A 61 20.25 2.49 12.40
N GLY A 62 19.70 1.62 11.55
CA GLY A 62 20.49 0.68 10.73
C GLY A 62 20.74 -0.69 11.39
N GLU A 63 20.08 -0.97 12.51
CA GLU A 63 20.22 -2.16 13.36
C GLU A 63 18.87 -2.88 13.60
N TYR A 64 17.99 -2.98 12.59
CA TYR A 64 16.70 -3.72 12.58
C TYR A 64 16.20 -4.13 13.97
N ARG A 65 15.59 -3.18 14.69
CA ARG A 65 15.26 -3.35 16.12
C ARG A 65 13.89 -3.99 16.33
N VAL A 66 13.03 -3.95 15.32
CA VAL A 66 11.70 -4.58 15.30
C VAL A 66 11.67 -5.55 14.12
N ASP A 67 11.19 -6.77 14.35
CA ASP A 67 11.01 -7.72 13.26
C ASP A 67 9.90 -7.20 12.33
N ALA A 68 10.15 -7.18 11.02
CA ALA A 68 9.16 -6.79 10.02
C ALA A 68 7.90 -7.66 10.08
N TRP A 69 8.01 -8.91 10.56
CA TRP A 69 6.88 -9.81 10.77
C TRP A 69 6.01 -9.45 11.98
N GLU A 70 6.50 -8.62 12.90
CA GLU A 70 5.75 -8.12 14.06
C GLU A 70 4.93 -6.85 13.74
N MET A 71 5.08 -6.29 12.52
CA MET A 71 4.32 -5.13 12.07
C MET A 71 2.89 -5.53 11.68
N ASP A 72 1.93 -4.65 11.95
CA ASP A 72 0.54 -4.85 11.52
C ASP A 72 0.35 -4.71 10.00
N VAL A 73 1.25 -3.97 9.36
CA VAL A 73 1.19 -3.61 7.93
C VAL A 73 2.51 -3.89 7.25
N GLU A 74 2.44 -4.10 5.94
CA GLU A 74 3.59 -4.22 5.07
C GLU A 74 3.39 -3.40 3.79
N ILE A 75 4.50 -3.18 3.08
CA ILE A 75 4.51 -2.49 1.79
C ILE A 75 4.59 -3.52 0.67
N VAL A 76 3.49 -3.65 -0.09
CA VAL A 76 3.38 -4.55 -1.24
C VAL A 76 3.59 -3.75 -2.54
N PRO A 77 4.43 -4.22 -3.48
CA PRO A 77 4.58 -3.57 -4.77
C PRO A 77 3.30 -3.73 -5.61
N ALA A 78 2.82 -2.62 -6.17
CA ALA A 78 1.64 -2.56 -7.02
C ALA A 78 1.70 -3.50 -8.24
N THR A 79 2.90 -3.89 -8.67
CA THR A 79 3.14 -4.84 -9.76
C THR A 79 2.66 -6.26 -9.47
N MET A 80 2.36 -6.60 -8.20
CA MET A 80 1.76 -7.88 -7.84
C MET A 80 0.25 -7.94 -8.12
N VAL A 81 -0.39 -6.81 -8.44
CA VAL A 81 -1.85 -6.69 -8.60
C VAL A 81 -2.24 -6.66 -10.07
N THR A 82 -3.31 -7.39 -10.43
CA THR A 82 -3.86 -7.42 -11.79
C THR A 82 -5.05 -6.47 -11.96
N ASP A 83 -5.90 -6.37 -10.95
CA ASP A 83 -7.16 -5.61 -10.99
C ASP A 83 -7.38 -4.85 -9.69
N VAL A 84 -8.00 -3.68 -9.78
CA VAL A 84 -8.50 -2.93 -8.63
C VAL A 84 -10.02 -3.10 -8.55
N ILE A 85 -10.51 -3.48 -7.38
CA ILE A 85 -11.93 -3.53 -7.02
C ILE A 85 -12.22 -2.27 -6.21
N GLY A 86 -12.85 -1.30 -6.86
CA GLY A 86 -13.22 -0.02 -6.27
C GLY A 86 -14.74 0.18 -6.18
N PRO A 87 -15.19 1.39 -5.79
CA PRO A 87 -16.63 1.71 -5.67
C PRO A 87 -17.39 1.60 -6.99
N HIS A 88 -16.69 1.66 -8.13
CA HIS A 88 -17.27 1.53 -9.47
C HIS A 88 -17.11 0.12 -10.07
N GLY A 89 -16.72 -0.86 -9.26
CA GLY A 89 -16.51 -2.23 -9.68
C GLY A 89 -15.05 -2.55 -10.00
N ARG A 90 -14.86 -3.64 -10.77
CA ARG A 90 -13.54 -4.13 -11.19
C ARG A 90 -13.00 -3.33 -12.36
N ALA A 91 -11.74 -2.90 -12.27
CA ALA A 91 -10.99 -2.34 -13.38
C ALA A 91 -9.54 -2.89 -13.39
N PRO A 92 -8.91 -3.04 -14.56
CA PRO A 92 -7.50 -3.44 -14.63
C PRO A 92 -6.59 -2.47 -13.87
N MET A 93 -5.50 -2.99 -13.32
CA MET A 93 -4.50 -2.18 -12.64
C MET A 93 -3.90 -1.14 -13.61
N GLY A 94 -3.86 0.12 -13.17
CA GLY A 94 -3.45 1.26 -13.99
C GLY A 94 -4.51 2.37 -14.03
N PRO A 95 -4.24 3.51 -14.71
CA PRO A 95 -5.24 4.57 -14.86
C PRO A 95 -6.49 4.06 -15.62
N PRO A 96 -7.72 4.39 -15.17
CA PRO A 96 -8.08 5.29 -14.07
C PRO A 96 -8.21 4.60 -12.69
N ALA A 97 -8.08 3.28 -12.62
CA ALA A 97 -8.36 2.47 -11.44
C ALA A 97 -7.47 2.76 -10.23
N ILE A 98 -6.24 3.25 -10.47
CA ILE A 98 -5.25 3.61 -9.43
C ILE A 98 -4.86 5.10 -9.47
N ARG A 99 -5.85 5.99 -9.55
CA ARG A 99 -5.65 7.45 -9.42
C ARG A 99 -5.98 7.94 -8.01
N PRO A 100 -5.27 8.97 -7.50
CA PRO A 100 -5.62 9.63 -6.25
C PRO A 100 -7.08 10.10 -6.24
N GLU A 101 -7.78 9.84 -5.13
CA GLU A 101 -9.18 10.23 -4.93
C GLU A 101 -9.33 11.59 -4.22
N CYS A 102 -8.23 12.11 -3.67
CA CYS A 102 -8.19 13.40 -2.98
C CYS A 102 -7.02 14.26 -3.48
N PRO A 103 -7.11 15.59 -3.34
CA PRO A 103 -5.97 16.48 -3.57
C PRO A 103 -4.90 16.29 -2.49
N MET A 104 -3.70 16.79 -2.75
CA MET A 104 -2.62 16.77 -1.78
C MET A 104 -2.86 17.81 -0.66
N ALA A 105 -2.86 17.34 0.59
CA ALA A 105 -2.95 18.15 1.80
C ALA A 105 -1.61 18.08 2.57
N TYR A 106 -0.66 18.95 2.20
CA TYR A 106 0.72 18.90 2.69
C TYR A 106 0.86 19.11 4.19
N GLU A 107 -0.08 19.82 4.80
CA GLU A 107 -0.15 20.05 6.25
C GLU A 107 -0.26 18.75 7.06
N LEU A 108 -0.84 17.68 6.49
CA LEU A 108 -0.95 16.37 7.13
C LEU A 108 0.38 15.61 7.20
N LEU A 109 1.38 16.02 6.42
CA LEU A 109 2.73 15.45 6.46
C LEU A 109 3.62 16.09 7.53
N ARG A 110 3.16 17.16 8.19
CA ARG A 110 3.91 17.77 9.28
C ARG A 110 3.90 16.84 10.46
N GLN A 111 5.09 16.43 10.90
CA GLN A 111 5.23 15.77 12.18
C GLN A 111 4.79 16.72 13.27
N SER A 112 3.92 16.25 14.16
CA SER A 112 3.60 17.00 15.38
C SER A 112 4.89 17.16 16.17
N ALA A 113 5.24 18.38 16.56
CA ALA A 113 6.36 18.62 17.45
C ALA A 113 6.05 17.93 18.79
N MET A 114 6.68 16.77 19.00
CA MET A 114 6.64 16.03 20.26
C MET A 114 8.08 15.71 20.65
#